data_AF-A0A937B245-F1
#
_entry.id   AF-A0A937B245-F1
#
_cell.length_a   1.000
_cell.length_b   1.000
_cell.length_c   1.000
_cell.angle_alpha   90.00
_cell.angle_beta   90.00
_cell.angle_gamma   90.00
#
_symmetry.space_group_name_H-M   'P 1'
#
loop_
_entity.id
_entity.type
_entity.pdbx_description
1 polymer ?
#
loop_
_entity_poly.entity_id
_entity_poly.type
_entity_poly.pdbx_seq_one_letter_code
_entity_poly.pdbx_strand_id
1 'polypeptide(L)'
;MTLSYTDNVLNYGCDSVCLRKIIRTWVATDSLGNASTCNDTICVLKPTAADINYPKHYDGMSGLNSLPYLLCTSTFPKLPNGNPDPIYTGHPISTGCTTLNATYSDLKIPVCDGTYKLLRRWIILDWCTQGLIEYDQIIKVVDDIPPVIQCPIQFTVGMSPYSCTATTKIPPPTLVNDCGKWTYDVYVKLREPVTGQPAEPSKLYITYNLF
;
A
#
# COMPACT_ATOMS: atom_id res chain seq x y z
N MET A 1 49.63 -26.92 -0.64
CA MET A 1 48.39 -27.72 -0.67
C MET A 1 47.29 -26.86 -1.25
N THR A 2 46.54 -27.37 -2.22
CA THR A 2 45.38 -26.71 -2.82
C THR A 2 44.15 -27.57 -2.59
N LEU A 3 43.03 -26.94 -2.25
CA LEU A 3 41.73 -27.58 -2.11
C LEU A 3 40.81 -26.97 -3.17
N SER A 4 40.23 -27.82 -4.01
CA SER A 4 39.24 -27.42 -5.02
C SER A 4 38.01 -28.31 -4.92
N TYR A 5 36.90 -27.87 -5.48
CA TYR A 5 35.69 -28.68 -5.57
C TYR A 5 35.00 -28.51 -6.92
N THR A 6 34.19 -29.52 -7.28
CA THR A 6 33.26 -29.46 -8.41
C THR A 6 31.90 -29.99 -7.96
N ASP A 7 30.83 -29.37 -8.44
CA ASP A 7 29.46 -29.71 -8.04
C ASP A 7 28.70 -30.34 -9.22
N ASN A 8 28.05 -31.46 -8.96
CA ASN A 8 27.03 -32.03 -9.84
C ASN A 8 25.65 -31.86 -9.16
N VAL A 9 24.76 -31.11 -9.80
CA VAL A 9 23.43 -30.80 -9.26
C VAL A 9 22.37 -31.68 -9.94
N LEU A 10 21.65 -32.46 -9.14
CA LEU A 10 20.52 -33.27 -9.55
C LEU A 10 19.22 -32.62 -9.04
N ASN A 11 18.34 -32.22 -9.95
CA ASN A 11 17.03 -31.65 -9.61
C ASN A 11 15.99 -32.77 -9.61
N TYR A 12 15.29 -32.96 -8.50
CA TYR A 12 14.26 -33.98 -8.36
C TYR A 12 12.84 -33.42 -8.28
N GLY A 13 12.71 -32.10 -8.05
CA GLY A 13 11.39 -31.50 -7.88
C GLY A 13 10.64 -32.13 -6.70
N CYS A 14 9.41 -32.57 -6.94
CA CYS A 14 8.55 -33.11 -5.89
C CYS A 14 8.75 -34.61 -5.64
N ASP A 15 9.45 -35.33 -6.52
CA ASP A 15 9.47 -36.80 -6.56
C ASP A 15 10.44 -37.44 -5.55
N SER A 16 11.13 -36.64 -4.75
CA SER A 16 12.14 -37.07 -3.78
C SER A 16 12.04 -36.25 -2.50
N VAL A 17 12.54 -36.76 -1.38
CA VAL A 17 12.65 -36.00 -0.11
C VAL A 17 13.41 -34.68 -0.33
N CYS A 18 14.55 -34.73 -1.02
CA CYS A 18 15.31 -33.56 -1.43
C CYS A 18 14.69 -32.96 -2.70
N LEU A 19 14.46 -31.65 -2.71
CA LEU A 19 14.08 -30.89 -3.90
C LEU A 19 15.19 -30.94 -4.96
N ARG A 20 16.43 -30.81 -4.50
CA ARG A 20 17.65 -31.02 -5.29
C ARG A 20 18.74 -31.64 -4.41
N LYS A 21 19.66 -32.37 -5.04
CA LYS A 21 20.83 -32.97 -4.41
C LYS A 21 22.08 -32.48 -5.11
N ILE A 22 23.05 -32.01 -4.33
CA ILE A 22 24.34 -31.54 -4.84
C ILE A 22 25.37 -32.59 -4.43
N ILE A 23 26.00 -33.24 -5.40
CA ILE A 23 27.13 -34.13 -5.17
C ILE A 23 28.38 -33.29 -5.40
N ARG A 24 29.08 -32.95 -4.32
CA ARG A 24 30.30 -32.15 -4.36
C ARG A 24 31.51 -33.05 -4.30
N THR A 25 32.35 -33.01 -5.32
CA THR A 25 33.63 -33.71 -5.35
C THR A 25 34.74 -32.74 -4.94
N TRP A 26 35.34 -32.99 -3.78
CA TRP A 26 36.53 -32.31 -3.27
C TRP A 26 37.79 -32.97 -3.83
N VAL A 27 38.78 -32.15 -4.18
CA VAL A 27 40.10 -32.59 -4.60
C VAL A 27 41.13 -31.81 -3.77
N ALA A 28 41.96 -32.53 -3.01
CA ALA A 28 43.06 -31.96 -2.24
C ALA A 28 44.38 -32.38 -2.88
N THR A 29 45.24 -31.43 -3.22
CA THR A 29 46.56 -31.69 -3.82
C THR A 29 47.66 -31.11 -2.94
N ASP A 30 48.71 -31.87 -2.63
CA ASP A 30 49.85 -31.38 -1.83
C ASP A 30 50.86 -30.57 -2.70
N SER A 31 51.96 -30.10 -2.10
CA SER A 31 52.99 -29.34 -2.83
C SER A 31 53.87 -30.17 -3.77
N LEU A 32 53.79 -31.51 -3.67
CA LEU A 32 54.54 -32.45 -4.50
C LEU A 32 53.68 -33.00 -5.67
N GLY A 33 52.40 -32.60 -5.73
CA GLY A 33 51.46 -32.98 -6.79
C GLY A 33 50.63 -34.23 -6.48
N ASN A 34 50.74 -34.81 -5.29
CA ASN A 34 49.88 -35.93 -4.90
C ASN A 34 48.46 -35.43 -4.63
N ALA A 35 47.46 -36.11 -5.17
CA ALA A 35 46.06 -35.72 -5.02
C ALA A 35 45.17 -36.84 -4.44
N SER A 36 44.16 -36.44 -3.67
CA SER A 36 43.08 -37.32 -3.19
C SER A 36 41.72 -36.67 -3.42
N THR A 37 40.67 -37.50 -3.50
CA THR A 37 39.30 -37.04 -3.77
C THR A 37 38.31 -37.57 -2.76
N CYS A 38 37.29 -36.76 -2.43
CA CYS A 38 36.18 -37.14 -1.56
C CYS A 38 34.86 -36.57 -2.10
N ASN A 39 33.78 -37.35 -2.02
CA ASN A 39 32.45 -36.89 -2.41
C ASN A 39 31.60 -36.59 -1.18
N ASP A 40 31.01 -35.41 -1.15
CA ASP A 40 29.97 -35.01 -0.19
C ASP A 40 28.62 -34.93 -0.91
N THR A 41 27.55 -35.22 -0.17
CA THR A 41 26.18 -35.20 -0.67
C THR A 41 25.35 -34.23 0.15
N ILE A 42 24.91 -33.15 -0.50
CA ILE A 42 24.11 -32.10 0.12
C ILE A 42 22.66 -32.24 -0.36
N CYS A 43 21.76 -32.50 0.58
CA CYS A 43 20.31 -32.55 0.33
C CYS A 43 19.69 -31.18 0.59
N VAL A 44 19.09 -30.57 -0.43
CA VAL A 44 18.30 -29.35 -0.26
C VAL A 44 16.85 -29.76 -0.09
N LEU A 45 16.29 -29.48 1.09
CA LEU A 45 14.92 -29.84 1.45
C LEU A 45 13.90 -28.97 0.72
N LYS A 46 12.66 -29.46 0.67
CA LYS A 46 11.52 -28.67 0.17
C LYS A 46 11.16 -27.57 1.18
N PRO A 47 10.76 -26.37 0.72
CA PRO A 47 10.30 -25.32 1.61
C PRO A 47 9.01 -25.72 2.32
N THR A 48 8.84 -25.23 3.53
CA THR A 48 7.65 -25.39 4.37
C THR A 48 7.01 -24.02 4.65
N ALA A 49 5.84 -24.00 5.30
CA ALA A 49 5.19 -22.76 5.71
C ALA A 49 6.07 -21.87 6.62
N ALA A 50 7.02 -22.46 7.35
CA ALA A 50 7.96 -21.73 8.20
C ALA A 50 9.08 -21.02 7.42
N ASP A 51 9.34 -21.44 6.18
CA ASP A 51 10.37 -20.86 5.31
C ASP A 51 9.84 -19.67 4.48
N ILE A 52 8.53 -19.40 4.58
CA ILE A 52 7.86 -18.29 3.92
C ILE A 52 8.03 -17.02 4.76
N ASN A 53 8.55 -15.97 4.13
CA ASN A 53 8.51 -14.63 4.69
C ASN A 53 7.18 -13.96 4.32
N TYR A 54 6.28 -13.86 5.30
CA TYR A 54 4.96 -13.26 5.12
C TYR A 54 5.01 -11.74 5.17
N PRO A 55 4.16 -11.04 4.40
CA PRO A 55 4.12 -9.59 4.44
C PRO A 55 3.49 -9.10 5.76
N LYS A 56 4.03 -8.01 6.30
CA LYS A 56 3.53 -7.39 7.52
C LYS A 56 2.17 -6.72 7.33
N HIS A 57 1.45 -6.52 8.41
CA HIS A 57 0.20 -5.74 8.40
C HIS A 57 0.49 -4.24 8.38
N TYR A 58 -0.33 -3.46 7.68
CA TYR A 58 -0.34 -1.99 7.73
C TYR A 58 -1.52 -1.54 8.59
N ASP A 59 -1.51 -1.90 9.87
CA ASP A 59 -2.64 -1.74 10.78
C ASP A 59 -2.42 -0.67 11.86
N GLY A 60 -1.23 -0.06 11.91
CA GLY A 60 -0.85 0.94 12.91
C GLY A 60 -0.75 0.40 14.34
N MET A 61 -0.66 -0.91 14.53
CA MET A 61 -0.51 -1.52 15.85
C MET A 61 0.96 -1.66 16.24
N SER A 62 1.22 -1.70 17.54
CA SER A 62 2.55 -2.03 18.08
C SER A 62 2.76 -3.55 18.02
N GLY A 63 3.67 -4.02 17.16
CA GLY A 63 4.00 -5.44 17.05
C GLY A 63 5.07 -5.72 16.02
N LEU A 64 5.74 -6.88 16.13
CA LEU A 64 6.79 -7.28 15.17
C LEU A 64 6.25 -7.50 13.75
N ASN A 65 4.97 -7.88 13.63
CA ASN A 65 4.26 -8.11 12.37
C ASN A 65 3.37 -6.93 11.91
N SER A 66 3.55 -5.75 12.50
CA SER A 66 2.76 -4.57 12.20
C SER A 66 3.65 -3.41 11.74
N LEU A 67 3.09 -2.59 10.86
CA LEU A 67 3.63 -1.35 10.32
C LEU A 67 2.58 -0.23 10.51
N PRO A 68 3.00 1.05 10.44
CA PRO A 68 2.07 2.17 10.39
C PRO A 68 1.01 1.97 9.30
N TYR A 69 -0.21 2.46 9.53
CA TYR A 69 -1.23 2.49 8.48
C TYR A 69 -0.80 3.41 7.33
N LEU A 70 -1.41 3.20 6.17
CA LEU A 70 -1.15 4.04 5.00
C LEU A 70 -2.01 5.28 5.07
N LEU A 71 -1.41 6.45 4.88
CA LEU A 71 -2.17 7.68 4.71
C LEU A 71 -2.78 7.71 3.31
N CYS A 72 -4.03 8.13 3.20
CA CYS A 72 -4.72 8.28 1.92
C CYS A 72 -4.02 9.30 0.99
N THR A 73 -3.32 10.27 1.58
CA THR A 73 -2.50 11.30 0.91
C THR A 73 -1.13 10.79 0.48
N SER A 74 -0.67 9.66 1.02
CA SER A 74 0.63 9.11 0.68
C SER A 74 0.66 8.60 -0.76
N THR A 75 1.79 8.85 -1.42
CA THR A 75 2.06 8.29 -2.74
C THR A 75 2.72 6.92 -2.60
N PHE A 76 1.99 5.88 -2.99
CA PHE A 76 2.49 4.50 -3.06
C PHE A 76 1.87 3.79 -4.27
N PRO A 77 2.51 2.74 -4.80
CA PRO A 77 1.96 1.92 -5.89
C PRO A 77 0.58 1.37 -5.57
N LYS A 78 -0.35 1.54 -6.51
CA LYS A 78 -1.74 1.06 -6.41
C LYS A 78 -2.07 0.20 -7.61
N LEU A 79 -2.90 -0.81 -7.39
CA LEU A 79 -3.53 -1.61 -8.44
C LEU A 79 -4.53 -0.74 -9.24
N PRO A 80 -4.98 -1.19 -10.43
CA PRO A 80 -5.99 -0.47 -11.22
C PRO A 80 -7.30 -0.19 -10.47
N ASN A 81 -7.64 -0.99 -9.46
CA ASN A 81 -8.81 -0.79 -8.61
C ASN A 81 -8.58 0.19 -7.44
N GLY A 82 -7.40 0.81 -7.34
CA GLY A 82 -7.03 1.78 -6.32
C GLY A 82 -6.56 1.19 -4.98
N ASN A 83 -6.52 -0.14 -4.84
CA ASN A 83 -5.99 -0.78 -3.63
C ASN A 83 -4.45 -0.70 -3.59
N PRO A 84 -3.82 -0.70 -2.41
CA PRO A 84 -2.37 -0.78 -2.27
C PRO A 84 -1.80 -2.02 -2.96
N ASP A 85 -0.81 -1.83 -3.81
CA ASP A 85 -0.21 -2.92 -4.61
C ASP A 85 0.68 -3.83 -3.74
N PRO A 86 0.58 -5.16 -3.87
CA PRO A 86 1.49 -6.10 -3.19
C PRO A 86 2.98 -5.86 -3.43
N ILE A 87 3.39 -5.19 -4.51
CA ILE A 87 4.79 -4.79 -4.71
C ILE A 87 5.25 -3.82 -3.61
N TYR A 88 4.32 -3.06 -3.03
CA TYR A 88 4.59 -2.11 -1.96
C TYR A 88 4.25 -2.69 -0.59
N THR A 89 3.08 -3.32 -0.44
CA THR A 89 2.65 -3.87 0.86
C THR A 89 3.27 -5.23 1.18
N GLY A 90 4.06 -5.77 0.25
CA GLY A 90 4.66 -7.09 0.34
C GLY A 90 3.72 -8.21 -0.13
N HIS A 91 4.34 -9.34 -0.42
CA HIS A 91 3.73 -10.62 -0.76
C HIS A 91 4.52 -11.75 -0.09
N PRO A 92 3.96 -12.95 0.08
CA PRO A 92 4.68 -14.11 0.58
C PRO A 92 5.87 -14.41 -0.32
N ILE A 93 7.09 -14.27 0.22
CA ILE A 93 8.33 -14.62 -0.49
C ILE A 93 8.82 -15.92 0.12
N SER A 94 8.85 -16.97 -0.69
CA SER A 94 9.51 -18.21 -0.29
C SER A 94 11.02 -18.10 -0.50
N THR A 95 11.82 -18.51 0.47
CA THR A 95 13.27 -18.57 0.30
C THR A 95 13.67 -19.77 -0.59
N GLY A 96 14.52 -19.54 -1.60
CA GLY A 96 15.09 -20.59 -2.45
C GLY A 96 14.41 -20.80 -3.82
N CYS A 97 14.82 -21.86 -4.53
CA CYS A 97 14.08 -22.36 -5.70
C CYS A 97 12.87 -23.10 -5.18
N THR A 98 11.65 -22.62 -5.39
CA THR A 98 10.49 -23.14 -4.66
C THR A 98 9.43 -23.73 -5.58
N THR A 99 8.68 -24.65 -5.00
CA THR A 99 7.48 -25.27 -5.56
C THR A 99 6.21 -24.56 -5.06
N LEU A 100 6.39 -23.36 -4.50
CA LEU A 100 5.34 -22.59 -3.85
C LEU A 100 4.87 -21.50 -4.81
N ASN A 101 3.56 -21.47 -5.06
CA ASN A 101 2.93 -20.42 -5.86
C ASN A 101 1.88 -19.71 -5.00
N ALA A 102 1.97 -18.38 -4.94
CA ALA A 102 1.04 -17.56 -4.17
C ALA A 102 0.07 -16.81 -5.08
N THR A 103 -1.18 -16.73 -4.67
CA THR A 103 -2.18 -15.80 -5.18
C THR A 103 -2.85 -15.09 -4.02
N TYR A 104 -3.64 -14.05 -4.30
CA TYR A 104 -4.36 -13.32 -3.28
C TYR A 104 -5.75 -12.87 -3.74
N SER A 105 -6.58 -12.54 -2.75
CA SER A 105 -7.85 -11.85 -2.94
C SER A 105 -8.00 -10.73 -1.90
N ASP A 106 -8.69 -9.67 -2.32
CA ASP A 106 -8.84 -8.44 -1.56
C ASP A 106 -10.31 -8.23 -1.16
N LEU A 107 -10.58 -8.13 0.14
CA LEU A 107 -11.86 -7.66 0.68
C LEU A 107 -11.71 -6.23 1.18
N LYS A 108 -12.29 -5.26 0.45
CA LYS A 108 -12.31 -3.85 0.82
C LYS A 108 -13.52 -3.53 1.68
N ILE A 109 -13.28 -2.99 2.86
CA ILE A 109 -14.29 -2.62 3.86
C ILE A 109 -14.24 -1.10 4.04
N PRO A 110 -15.19 -0.34 3.46
CA PRO A 110 -15.25 1.11 3.64
C PRO A 110 -15.56 1.46 5.10
N VAL A 111 -14.97 2.54 5.60
CA VAL A 111 -15.24 3.07 6.94
C VAL A 111 -15.91 4.44 6.82
N CYS A 112 -15.24 5.35 6.13
CA CYS A 112 -15.76 6.64 5.70
C CYS A 112 -15.05 7.06 4.41
N ASP A 113 -15.43 8.19 3.83
CA ASP A 113 -14.71 8.71 2.67
C ASP A 113 -13.23 8.93 3.01
N GLY A 114 -12.33 8.54 2.11
CA GLY A 114 -10.88 8.57 2.34
C GLY A 114 -10.33 7.42 3.22
N THR A 115 -11.15 6.76 4.04
CA THR A 115 -10.71 5.72 4.99
C THR A 115 -11.35 4.35 4.75
N TYR A 116 -10.53 3.32 4.60
CA TYR A 116 -10.99 1.94 4.46
C TYR A 116 -10.00 0.92 5.02
N LYS A 117 -10.51 -0.27 5.30
CA LYS A 117 -9.71 -1.44 5.62
C LYS A 117 -9.69 -2.39 4.44
N LEU A 118 -8.58 -3.07 4.24
CA LEU A 118 -8.40 -4.10 3.24
C LEU A 118 -7.93 -5.38 3.95
N LEU A 119 -8.75 -6.42 3.89
CA LEU A 119 -8.37 -7.76 4.31
C LEU A 119 -7.88 -8.50 3.06
N ARG A 120 -6.57 -8.66 2.94
CA ARG A 120 -5.93 -9.36 1.83
C ARG A 120 -5.61 -10.79 2.25
N ARG A 121 -6.29 -11.76 1.66
CA ARG A 121 -6.05 -13.18 1.91
C ARG A 121 -5.09 -13.75 0.88
N TRP A 122 -3.94 -14.22 1.34
CA TRP A 122 -2.97 -14.95 0.54
C TRP A 122 -3.27 -16.44 0.59
N ILE A 123 -3.25 -17.08 -0.58
CA ILE A 123 -3.32 -18.54 -0.72
C ILE A 123 -2.03 -18.97 -1.41
N ILE A 124 -1.23 -19.76 -0.70
CA ILE A 124 0.02 -20.33 -1.20
C ILE A 124 -0.20 -21.83 -1.43
N LEU A 125 -0.11 -22.25 -2.68
CA LEU A 125 -0.14 -23.65 -3.08
C LEU A 125 1.27 -24.22 -3.00
N ASP A 126 1.43 -25.29 -2.23
CA ASP A 126 2.61 -26.16 -2.34
C ASP A 126 2.33 -27.24 -3.39
N TRP A 127 3.00 -27.12 -4.53
CA TRP A 127 2.81 -28.05 -5.64
C TRP A 127 3.20 -29.50 -5.30
N CYS A 128 4.11 -29.70 -4.35
CA CYS A 128 4.58 -31.04 -4.00
C CYS A 128 3.62 -31.80 -3.10
N THR A 129 2.96 -31.10 -2.19
CA THR A 129 2.02 -31.73 -1.25
C THR A 129 0.56 -31.51 -1.65
N GLN A 130 0.30 -30.64 -2.62
CA GLN A 130 -1.02 -30.08 -2.95
C GLN A 130 -1.68 -29.39 -1.74
N GLY A 131 -0.89 -29.05 -0.73
CA GLY A 131 -1.34 -28.35 0.46
C GLY A 131 -1.56 -26.86 0.16
N LEU A 132 -2.53 -26.28 0.86
CA LEU A 132 -2.78 -24.84 0.85
C LEU A 132 -2.33 -24.24 2.17
N ILE A 133 -1.54 -23.18 2.09
CA ILE A 133 -1.17 -22.33 3.22
C ILE A 133 -1.90 -21.01 3.05
N GLU A 134 -2.53 -20.54 4.11
CA GLU A 134 -3.31 -19.30 4.09
C GLU A 134 -2.71 -18.28 5.05
N TYR A 135 -2.71 -17.02 4.63
CA TYR A 135 -2.26 -15.91 5.46
C TYR A 135 -3.07 -14.65 5.18
N ASP A 136 -3.69 -14.11 6.23
CA ASP A 136 -4.47 -12.89 6.15
C ASP A 136 -3.61 -11.68 6.50
N GLN A 137 -3.57 -10.71 5.58
CA GLN A 137 -2.88 -9.44 5.76
C GLN A 137 -3.91 -8.32 5.94
N ILE A 138 -3.81 -7.58 7.05
CA ILE A 138 -4.63 -6.40 7.31
C ILE A 138 -3.90 -5.15 6.82
N ILE A 139 -4.54 -4.37 5.96
CA ILE A 139 -4.03 -3.08 5.48
C ILE A 139 -5.09 -2.01 5.75
N LYS A 140 -4.71 -0.93 6.43
CA LYS A 140 -5.56 0.23 6.68
C LYS A 140 -5.07 1.39 5.83
N VAL A 141 -6.00 2.02 5.12
CA VAL A 141 -5.81 3.33 4.49
C VAL A 141 -6.63 4.32 5.28
N VAL A 142 -5.98 5.33 5.86
CA VAL A 142 -6.56 6.25 6.82
C VAL A 142 -6.43 7.67 6.31
N ASP A 143 -7.51 8.42 6.48
CA ASP A 143 -7.54 9.86 6.37
C ASP A 143 -7.46 10.48 7.77
N ASP A 144 -6.30 11.05 8.10
CA ASP A 144 -6.03 11.72 9.37
C ASP A 144 -5.53 13.16 9.17
N ILE A 145 -5.56 13.67 7.93
CA ILE A 145 -5.06 15.00 7.59
C ILE A 145 -6.27 15.90 7.29
N PRO A 146 -6.34 17.11 7.86
CA PRO A 146 -7.41 18.04 7.52
C PRO A 146 -7.34 18.47 6.05
N PRO A 147 -8.47 18.82 5.42
CA PRO A 147 -8.50 19.29 4.05
C PRO A 147 -7.69 20.58 3.88
N VAL A 148 -6.99 20.70 2.76
CA VAL A 148 -6.26 21.91 2.40
C VAL A 148 -7.16 22.78 1.53
N ILE A 149 -7.39 24.03 1.95
CA ILE A 149 -8.23 24.99 1.25
C ILE A 149 -7.37 26.19 0.82
N GLN A 150 -7.43 26.55 -0.46
CA GLN A 150 -6.86 27.79 -0.98
C GLN A 150 -7.96 28.82 -1.21
N CYS A 151 -7.88 29.94 -0.48
CA CYS A 151 -8.81 31.05 -0.65
C CYS A 151 -8.65 31.71 -2.03
N PRO A 152 -9.74 32.26 -2.59
CA PRO A 152 -9.66 33.09 -3.78
C PRO A 152 -8.81 34.34 -3.52
N ILE A 153 -8.25 34.90 -4.60
CA ILE A 153 -7.52 36.16 -4.53
C ILE A 153 -8.42 37.27 -3.96
N GLN A 154 -7.83 38.20 -3.22
CA GLN A 154 -8.56 39.39 -2.80
C GLN A 154 -9.11 40.12 -4.03
N PHE A 155 -10.38 40.50 -3.95
CA PHE A 155 -11.05 41.23 -5.00
C PHE A 155 -11.74 42.46 -4.40
N THR A 156 -11.92 43.48 -5.22
CA THR A 156 -12.65 44.70 -4.86
C THR A 156 -13.84 44.84 -5.78
N VAL A 157 -14.96 45.31 -5.23
CA VAL A 157 -16.18 45.53 -6.00
C VAL A 157 -16.47 47.01 -6.03
N GLY A 158 -16.64 47.55 -7.24
CA GLY A 158 -17.09 48.92 -7.43
C GLY A 158 -18.53 49.10 -6.99
N MET A 159 -18.82 50.26 -6.40
CA MET A 159 -20.18 50.66 -6.03
C MET A 159 -21.03 50.89 -7.27
N SER A 160 -22.32 50.53 -7.21
CA SER A 160 -23.28 50.83 -8.26
C SER A 160 -23.66 52.33 -8.26
N PRO A 161 -23.86 52.96 -9.43
CA PRO A 161 -24.20 54.37 -9.50
C PRO A 161 -25.44 54.71 -8.66
N TYR A 162 -25.33 55.76 -7.85
CA TYR A 162 -26.42 56.33 -7.04
C TYR A 162 -27.01 55.44 -5.93
N SER A 163 -26.51 54.23 -5.68
CA SER A 163 -27.14 53.29 -4.74
C SER A 163 -26.35 53.01 -3.46
N CYS A 164 -25.10 53.47 -3.33
CA CYS A 164 -24.20 53.14 -2.23
C CYS A 164 -24.04 51.63 -1.94
N THR A 165 -24.38 50.78 -2.91
CA THR A 165 -24.41 49.32 -2.79
C THR A 165 -23.64 48.66 -3.93
N ALA A 166 -23.23 47.41 -3.73
CA ALA A 166 -22.63 46.59 -4.76
C ALA A 166 -23.23 45.19 -4.71
N THR A 167 -23.42 44.58 -5.88
CA THR A 167 -23.85 43.18 -6.01
C THR A 167 -22.77 42.44 -6.77
N THR A 168 -22.28 41.35 -6.20
CA THR A 168 -21.25 40.51 -6.82
C THR A 168 -21.47 39.05 -6.44
N LYS A 169 -20.85 38.15 -7.20
CA LYS A 169 -20.69 36.76 -6.80
C LYS A 169 -19.42 36.63 -5.96
N ILE A 170 -19.51 35.92 -4.83
CA ILE A 170 -18.31 35.58 -4.06
C ILE A 170 -17.65 34.38 -4.74
N PRO A 171 -16.37 34.49 -5.14
CA PRO A 171 -15.68 33.37 -5.74
C PRO A 171 -15.55 32.22 -4.71
N PRO A 172 -15.68 30.95 -5.14
CA PRO A 172 -15.42 29.82 -4.28
C PRO A 172 -13.91 29.67 -4.00
N PRO A 173 -13.52 28.77 -3.07
CA PRO A 173 -12.12 28.36 -2.94
C PRO A 173 -11.54 27.89 -4.27
N THR A 174 -10.30 28.28 -4.56
CA THR A 174 -9.64 27.93 -5.83
C THR A 174 -9.08 26.51 -5.83
N LEU A 175 -8.86 25.94 -4.64
CA LEU A 175 -8.45 24.57 -4.45
C LEU A 175 -9.03 24.06 -3.13
N VAL A 176 -9.59 22.86 -3.17
CA VAL A 176 -9.86 22.04 -2.00
C VAL A 176 -9.21 20.69 -2.29
N ASN A 177 -8.27 20.27 -1.46
CA ASN A 177 -7.60 18.98 -1.58
C ASN A 177 -7.85 18.17 -0.31
N ASP A 178 -8.43 17.00 -0.50
CA ASP A 178 -8.79 16.07 0.55
C ASP A 178 -8.85 14.65 -0.04
N CYS A 179 -8.71 13.64 0.82
CA CYS A 179 -8.88 12.25 0.42
C CYS A 179 -10.34 11.84 0.29
N GLY A 180 -11.19 12.48 1.08
CA GLY A 180 -12.63 12.30 1.04
C GLY A 180 -13.29 12.99 -0.16
N LYS A 181 -14.53 12.58 -0.45
CA LYS A 181 -15.39 13.39 -1.32
C LYS A 181 -15.82 14.62 -0.55
N TRP A 182 -15.77 15.77 -1.20
CA TRP A 182 -16.17 17.03 -0.58
C TRP A 182 -17.14 17.79 -1.49
N THR A 183 -17.95 18.61 -0.85
CA THR A 183 -18.81 19.62 -1.50
C THR A 183 -18.66 20.91 -0.70
N TYR A 184 -18.91 22.06 -1.32
CA TYR A 184 -18.86 23.34 -0.64
C TYR A 184 -20.07 24.18 -1.02
N ASP A 185 -20.50 25.00 -0.06
CA ASP A 185 -21.49 26.05 -0.27
C ASP A 185 -20.84 27.39 0.05
N VAL A 186 -21.09 28.39 -0.81
CA VAL A 186 -20.65 29.76 -0.55
C VAL A 186 -21.85 30.55 -0.02
N TYR A 187 -21.76 30.94 1.24
CA TYR A 187 -22.79 31.73 1.91
C TYR A 187 -22.41 33.21 1.94
N VAL A 188 -23.34 34.08 1.58
CA VAL A 188 -23.19 35.54 1.66
C VAL A 188 -24.16 36.11 2.67
N LYS A 189 -23.70 37.01 3.54
CA LYS A 189 -24.60 37.80 4.39
C LYS A 189 -25.16 38.97 3.58
N LEU A 190 -26.48 39.10 3.52
CA LEU A 190 -27.10 40.28 2.94
C LEU A 190 -26.89 41.48 3.87
N ARG A 191 -26.67 42.66 3.28
CA ARG A 191 -26.68 43.95 3.99
C ARG A 191 -28.02 44.12 4.69
N GLU A 192 -28.01 44.49 5.96
CA GLU A 192 -29.25 44.86 6.65
C GLU A 192 -29.78 46.19 6.05
N PRO A 193 -31.04 46.24 5.56
CA PRO A 193 -31.54 47.37 4.77
C PRO A 193 -31.50 48.72 5.49
N VAL A 194 -31.71 48.74 6.80
CA VAL A 194 -31.98 49.94 7.63
C VAL A 194 -30.70 50.58 8.19
N THR A 195 -29.78 49.77 8.68
CA THR A 195 -28.55 50.13 9.39
C THR A 195 -27.34 50.13 8.47
N GLY A 196 -27.41 49.42 7.35
CA GLY A 196 -26.29 49.23 6.43
C GLY A 196 -25.12 48.42 7.01
N GLN A 197 -25.26 47.90 8.23
CA GLN A 197 -24.29 47.00 8.83
C GLN A 197 -24.47 45.57 8.28
N PRO A 198 -23.43 44.71 8.36
CA PRO A 198 -23.60 43.29 8.11
C PRO A 198 -24.69 42.75 9.04
N ALA A 199 -25.71 42.09 8.49
CA ALA A 199 -26.77 41.52 9.31
C ALA A 199 -26.20 40.51 10.33
N GLU A 200 -26.84 40.43 11.50
CA GLU A 200 -26.58 39.39 12.50
C GLU A 200 -26.67 37.99 11.84
N PRO A 201 -25.86 37.01 12.28
CA PRO A 201 -25.87 35.68 11.67
C PRO A 201 -27.28 35.07 11.70
N SER A 202 -27.91 34.95 10.53
CA SER A 202 -29.18 34.24 10.35
C SER A 202 -29.08 33.29 9.17
N LYS A 203 -29.89 32.21 9.18
CA LYS A 203 -29.83 31.11 8.19
C LYS A 203 -30.31 31.49 6.78
N LEU A 204 -30.54 32.78 6.50
CA LEU A 204 -30.92 33.26 5.17
C LEU A 204 -29.66 33.43 4.33
N TYR A 205 -29.37 32.43 3.50
CA TYR A 205 -28.24 32.47 2.59
C TYR A 205 -28.67 32.18 1.15
N ILE A 206 -27.94 32.74 0.19
CA ILE A 206 -28.04 32.38 -1.22
C ILE A 206 -27.00 31.29 -1.49
N THR A 207 -27.45 30.06 -1.77
CA THR A 207 -26.57 28.99 -2.24
C THR A 207 -26.34 29.16 -3.73
N TYR A 208 -25.07 29.21 -4.16
CA TYR A 208 -24.73 29.10 -5.57
C TYR A 208 -24.73 27.61 -5.93
N ASN A 209 -25.80 27.12 -6.56
CA ASN A 209 -25.74 25.82 -7.23
C ASN A 209 -24.71 25.91 -8.36
N LEU A 210 -23.60 25.20 -8.21
CA LEU A 210 -22.62 25.01 -9.27
C LEU A 210 -22.91 23.63 -9.87
N PHE A 211 -23.26 23.61 -11.16
CA PHE A 211 -23.22 22.40 -11.97
C PHE A 211 -21.76 21.95 -12.15
#